data_AF-A0A6N2AL26-F1
#
_entry.id   AF-A0A6N2AL26-F1
#
_cell.length_a   1.000
_cell.length_b   1.000
_cell.length_c   1.000
_cell.angle_alpha   90.00
_cell.angle_beta   90.00
_cell.angle_gamma   90.00
#
_symmetry.space_group_name_H-M   'P 1'
#
loop_
_entity.id
_entity.type
_entity.pdbx_description
1 polymer ?
#
loop_
_entity_poly.entity_id
_entity_poly.type
_entity_poly.pdbx_seq_one_letter_code
_entity_poly.pdbx_strand_id
1 'polypeptide(L)'
;MDTEFVYNKGLDKGPTSVVLGPKVLATIYYQFCPPEDLTLATYLVRPVPFFDESVLLTNTALSKEKYGSVHRVYVVCEKDKVLNEQQFQRWLINNNPPDEVHMIQDAGHMVMFSKPRELSSCLVMISQKYH
;
A
#
# COMPACT_ATOMS: atom_id res chain seq x y z
N MET A 1 1.81 20.57 3.08
CA MET A 1 2.43 19.24 3.30
C MET A 1 3.92 19.38 3.03
N ASP A 2 4.75 18.61 3.72
CA ASP A 2 6.22 18.60 3.59
C ASP A 2 6.72 17.56 2.56
N THR A 3 5.80 17.05 1.75
CA THR A 3 6.10 16.24 0.57
C THR A 3 6.83 17.06 -0.48
N GLU A 4 7.89 16.49 -1.05
CA GLU A 4 8.69 17.12 -2.10
C GLU A 4 8.53 16.38 -3.42
N PHE A 5 8.46 17.14 -4.52
CA PHE A 5 8.41 16.60 -5.87
C PHE A 5 9.77 16.73 -6.55
N VAL A 6 10.21 15.69 -7.25
CA VAL A 6 11.52 15.62 -7.91
C VAL A 6 11.34 15.73 -9.43
N TYR A 7 12.10 16.60 -10.08
CA TYR A 7 11.96 16.96 -11.50
C TYR A 7 13.18 16.57 -12.33
N ASN A 8 13.52 15.28 -12.38
CA ASN A 8 14.73 14.80 -13.08
C ASN A 8 14.71 15.03 -14.61
N LYS A 9 13.55 15.35 -15.19
CA LYS A 9 13.39 15.63 -16.63
C LYS A 9 13.33 17.13 -16.97
N GLY A 10 13.56 18.02 -15.99
CA GLY A 10 13.42 19.46 -16.12
C GLY A 10 12.17 20.01 -15.42
N LEU A 11 12.21 21.26 -14.98
CA LEU A 11 11.12 21.96 -14.28
C LEU A 11 9.96 22.35 -15.21
N ASP A 12 10.22 22.37 -16.52
CA ASP A 12 9.24 22.57 -17.59
C ASP A 12 8.34 21.34 -17.81
N LYS A 13 8.71 20.19 -17.23
CA LYS A 13 7.97 18.94 -17.29
C LYS A 13 7.37 18.58 -15.93
N GLY A 14 6.40 17.66 -15.94
CA GLY A 14 5.81 17.13 -14.70
C GLY A 14 6.83 16.45 -13.79
N PRO A 15 6.52 16.31 -12.49
CA PRO A 15 7.40 15.65 -11.54
C PRO A 15 7.62 14.19 -11.94
N THR A 16 8.84 13.71 -11.71
CA THR A 16 9.28 12.35 -12.01
C THR A 16 9.16 11.40 -10.82
N SER A 17 9.18 11.94 -9.60
CA SER A 17 8.98 11.18 -8.38
C SER A 17 8.54 12.09 -7.23
N VAL A 18 8.13 11.48 -6.13
CA VAL A 18 7.69 12.15 -4.91
C VAL A 18 8.43 11.60 -3.69
N VAL A 19 8.90 12.48 -2.81
CA VAL A 19 9.46 12.12 -1.50
C VAL A 19 8.45 12.45 -0.43
N LEU A 20 8.06 11.44 0.35
CA LEU A 20 7.13 11.62 1.46
C LEU A 20 7.84 12.31 2.62
N GLY A 21 7.34 13.47 3.02
CA GLY A 21 7.89 14.24 4.13
C GLY A 21 7.59 13.62 5.50
N PRO A 22 8.40 13.89 6.54
CA PRO A 22 8.21 13.36 7.89
C PRO A 22 6.81 13.58 8.50
N LYS A 23 6.16 14.73 8.26
CA LYS A 23 4.80 15.02 8.75
C LYS A 23 3.76 14.18 8.03
N VAL A 24 3.90 13.99 6.72
CA VAL A 24 3.03 13.08 5.95
C VAL A 24 3.20 11.64 6.43
N LEU A 25 4.43 11.19 6.64
CA LEU A 25 4.71 9.86 7.19
C LEU A 25 4.04 9.70 8.56
N ALA A 26 4.22 10.64 9.47
CA ALA A 26 3.67 10.59 10.83
C ALA A 26 2.13 10.58 10.87
N THR A 27 1.47 11.35 9.99
CA THR A 27 0.02 11.60 10.10
C THR A 27 -0.84 10.66 9.25
N ILE A 28 -0.29 10.13 8.15
CA ILE A 28 -1.03 9.34 7.15
C ILE A 28 -0.56 7.88 7.10
N TYR A 29 0.73 7.61 7.28
CA TYR A 29 1.31 6.27 7.12
C TYR A 29 1.56 5.55 8.45
N TYR A 30 2.20 6.24 9.41
CA TYR A 30 2.74 5.68 10.66
C TYR A 30 1.97 6.10 11.92
N GLN A 31 0.78 6.71 11.80
CA GLN A 31 0.00 7.24 12.93
C GLN A 31 -0.38 6.21 14.01
N PHE A 32 -0.32 4.92 13.68
CA PHE A 32 -0.58 3.80 14.60
C PHE A 32 0.65 2.92 14.83
N CYS A 33 1.83 3.36 14.39
CA CYS A 33 3.08 2.63 14.57
C CYS A 33 3.84 3.17 15.80
N PRO A 34 4.73 2.36 16.39
CA PRO A 34 5.72 2.84 17.35
C PRO A 34 6.53 4.03 16.80
N PRO A 35 6.90 5.03 17.62
CA PRO A 35 7.71 6.17 17.19
C PRO A 35 9.07 5.80 16.61
N GLU A 36 9.64 4.66 17.02
CA GLU A 36 10.90 4.12 16.54
C GLU A 36 10.81 3.74 15.05
N ASP A 37 9.67 3.15 14.62
CA ASP A 37 9.44 2.78 13.23
C ASP A 37 9.25 4.02 12.34
N LEU A 38 8.54 5.05 12.84
CA LEU A 38 8.47 6.34 12.15
C LEU A 38 9.86 6.97 12.01
N THR A 39 10.65 6.95 13.09
CA THR A 39 12.03 7.47 13.07
C THR A 39 12.86 6.73 12.05
N LEU A 40 12.81 5.39 12.04
CA LEU A 40 13.50 4.58 11.05
C LEU A 40 13.05 4.93 9.63
N ALA A 41 11.75 5.12 9.40
CA ALA A 41 11.21 5.48 8.11
C ALA A 41 11.79 6.80 7.58
N THR A 42 11.94 7.83 8.42
CA THR A 42 12.49 9.13 7.96
C THR A 42 13.94 9.03 7.50
N TYR A 43 14.72 8.05 7.96
CA TYR A 43 16.08 7.78 7.46
C TYR A 43 16.11 6.94 6.17
N LEU A 44 15.06 6.16 5.90
CA LEU A 44 15.07 5.13 4.85
C LEU A 44 14.19 5.44 3.64
N VAL A 45 13.19 6.30 3.76
CA VAL A 45 12.31 6.64 2.63
C VAL A 45 13.10 7.27 1.48
N ARG A 46 12.72 6.89 0.26
CA ARG A 46 13.34 7.35 -0.98
C ARG A 46 12.26 7.88 -1.93
N PRO A 47 12.64 8.68 -2.95
CA PRO A 47 11.67 9.15 -3.93
C PRO A 47 10.93 7.98 -4.62
N VAL A 48 9.60 8.02 -4.60
CA VAL A 48 8.72 7.07 -5.29
C VAL A 48 8.46 7.58 -6.70
N PRO A 49 8.85 6.83 -7.75
CA PRO A 49 8.69 7.28 -9.13
C PRO A 49 7.21 7.36 -9.54
N PHE A 50 6.88 8.39 -10.32
CA PHE A 50 5.66 8.40 -11.12
C PHE A 50 5.93 7.66 -12.41
N PHE A 51 5.17 6.60 -12.65
CA PHE A 51 5.25 5.85 -13.88
C PHE A 51 4.28 6.42 -14.91
N ASP A 52 4.70 6.36 -16.18
CA ASP A 52 3.83 6.67 -17.30
C ASP A 52 2.68 5.65 -17.35
N GLU A 53 1.44 6.14 -17.42
CA GLU A 53 0.24 5.30 -17.38
C GLU A 53 0.22 4.29 -18.52
N SER A 54 0.64 4.67 -19.73
CA SER A 54 0.66 3.76 -20.89
C SER A 54 1.67 2.64 -20.70
N VAL A 55 2.81 2.93 -20.07
CA VAL A 55 3.84 1.95 -19.74
C VAL A 55 3.37 1.02 -18.62
N LEU A 56 2.66 1.53 -17.62
CA LEU A 56 2.05 0.70 -16.59
C LEU A 56 1.03 -0.26 -17.21
N LEU A 57 0.05 0.26 -17.96
CA LEU A 57 -1.04 -0.54 -18.52
C LEU A 57 -0.53 -1.64 -19.46
N THR A 58 0.49 -1.35 -20.27
CA THR A 58 1.08 -2.35 -21.18
C THR A 58 1.84 -3.44 -20.42
N ASN A 59 2.61 -3.07 -19.39
CA ASN A 59 3.42 -4.02 -18.63
C ASN A 59 2.64 -4.79 -17.56
N THR A 60 1.47 -4.30 -17.13
CA THR A 60 0.64 -4.93 -16.10
C THR A 60 -0.69 -5.46 -16.65
N ALA A 61 -0.77 -5.75 -17.94
CA ALA A 61 -1.96 -6.35 -18.54
C ALA A 61 -2.23 -7.74 -17.92
N LEU A 62 -3.41 -7.90 -17.31
CA LEU A 62 -3.81 -9.13 -16.60
C LEU A 62 -4.75 -9.97 -17.49
N SER A 63 -4.66 -11.29 -17.37
CA SER A 63 -5.56 -12.23 -18.07
C SER A 63 -6.21 -13.18 -17.07
N LYS A 64 -7.41 -13.69 -17.39
CA LYS A 64 -8.13 -14.63 -16.51
C LYS A 64 -7.39 -15.97 -16.40
N GLU A 65 -6.77 -16.41 -17.49
CA GLU A 65 -6.08 -17.70 -17.58
C GLU A 65 -4.81 -17.74 -16.72
N LYS A 66 -4.10 -16.60 -16.60
CA LYS A 66 -2.86 -16.49 -15.83
C LYS A 66 -3.05 -15.83 -14.47
N TYR A 67 -3.49 -14.57 -14.45
CA TYR A 67 -3.68 -13.85 -13.19
C TYR A 67 -4.90 -14.39 -12.44
N GLY A 68 -5.99 -14.67 -13.14
CA GLY A 68 -7.22 -15.17 -12.53
C GLY A 68 -7.16 -16.63 -12.06
N SER A 69 -6.10 -17.38 -12.38
CA SER A 69 -5.91 -18.75 -11.88
C SER A 69 -5.18 -18.81 -10.54
N VAL A 70 -4.63 -17.70 -10.05
CA VAL A 70 -3.98 -17.62 -8.75
C VAL A 70 -5.00 -17.24 -7.68
N HIS A 71 -5.08 -18.01 -6.59
CA HIS A 71 -5.89 -17.64 -5.43
C HIS A 71 -5.42 -16.32 -4.83
N ARG A 72 -6.35 -15.39 -4.59
CA ARG A 72 -6.08 -14.06 -4.07
C ARG A 72 -6.83 -13.84 -2.78
N VAL A 73 -6.09 -13.31 -1.81
CA VAL A 73 -6.65 -12.85 -0.54
C VAL A 73 -6.34 -11.38 -0.39
N TYR A 74 -7.34 -10.60 0.02
CA TYR A 74 -7.17 -9.18 0.35
C TYR A 74 -7.25 -8.99 1.86
N VAL A 75 -6.22 -8.37 2.46
CA VAL A 75 -6.20 -8.04 3.89
C VAL A 75 -6.49 -6.56 4.07
N VAL A 76 -7.68 -6.26 4.56
CA VAL A 76 -8.17 -4.91 4.81
C VAL A 76 -7.55 -4.33 6.07
N CYS A 77 -7.05 -3.09 5.97
CA CYS A 77 -6.55 -2.33 7.11
C CYS A 77 -7.59 -1.25 7.48
N GLU A 78 -8.28 -1.45 8.60
CA GLU A 78 -9.49 -0.67 8.96
C GLU A 78 -9.24 0.84 9.05
N LYS A 79 -8.10 1.25 9.62
CA LYS A 79 -7.76 2.67 9.87
C LYS A 79 -6.71 3.20 8.89
N ASP A 80 -6.56 2.56 7.73
CA ASP A 80 -5.69 3.06 6.67
C ASP A 80 -6.21 4.42 6.15
N LYS A 81 -5.35 5.44 6.19
CA LYS A 81 -5.65 6.80 5.72
C LYS A 81 -5.18 7.06 4.29
N VAL A 82 -4.30 6.21 3.75
CA VAL A 82 -3.85 6.25 2.36
C VAL A 82 -4.91 5.59 1.47
N LEU A 83 -5.31 4.38 1.84
CA LEU A 83 -6.36 3.62 1.18
C LEU A 83 -7.55 3.51 2.14
N ASN A 84 -8.39 4.55 2.19
CA ASN A 84 -9.54 4.55 3.08
C ASN A 84 -10.39 3.28 2.88
N GLU A 85 -10.70 2.57 3.99
CA GLU A 85 -11.39 1.28 3.94
C GLU A 85 -12.75 1.39 3.24
N GLN A 86 -13.58 2.34 3.68
CA GLN A 86 -14.97 2.50 3.23
C GLN A 86 -15.07 2.95 1.77
N GLN A 87 -14.05 3.65 1.27
CA GLN A 87 -14.04 4.24 -0.07
C GLN A 87 -13.20 3.42 -1.04
N PHE A 88 -11.90 3.24 -0.76
CA PHE A 88 -10.95 2.71 -1.73
C PHE A 88 -10.77 1.20 -1.63
N GLN A 89 -10.55 0.65 -0.44
CA GLN A 89 -10.32 -0.80 -0.31
C GLN A 89 -11.58 -1.59 -0.72
N ARG A 90 -12.77 -1.16 -0.26
CA ARG A 90 -14.05 -1.75 -0.70
C ARG A 90 -14.27 -1.61 -2.20
N TRP A 91 -13.95 -0.46 -2.78
CA TRP A 91 -14.06 -0.27 -4.22
C TRP A 91 -13.15 -1.25 -5.00
N LEU A 92 -11.90 -1.43 -4.56
CA LEU A 92 -10.98 -2.40 -5.18
C LEU A 92 -11.51 -3.83 -5.09
N ILE A 93 -12.01 -4.23 -3.92
CA ILE A 93 -12.61 -5.55 -3.71
C ILE A 93 -13.82 -5.76 -4.60
N ASN A 94 -14.70 -4.77 -4.73
CA ASN A 94 -15.92 -4.90 -5.54
C ASN A 94 -15.62 -4.95 -7.05
N ASN A 95 -14.62 -4.19 -7.53
CA ASN A 95 -14.29 -4.14 -8.95
C ASN A 95 -13.38 -5.30 -9.40
N ASN A 96 -12.61 -5.88 -8.48
CA ASN A 96 -11.76 -7.05 -8.74
C ASN A 96 -11.82 -8.02 -7.56
N PRO A 97 -12.91 -8.80 -7.45
CA PRO A 97 -13.17 -9.67 -6.29
C PRO A 97 -12.04 -10.67 -6.04
N PRO A 98 -11.45 -10.70 -4.83
CA PRO A 98 -10.56 -11.78 -4.40
C PRO A 98 -11.37 -13.02 -4.00
N ASP A 99 -10.70 -14.15 -3.83
CA ASP A 99 -11.31 -15.37 -3.29
C ASP A 99 -11.74 -15.15 -1.82
N GLU A 100 -10.91 -14.43 -1.04
CA GLU A 100 -11.16 -14.15 0.37
C GLU A 100 -10.76 -12.74 0.78
N VAL A 101 -11.44 -12.24 1.81
CA VAL A 101 -11.15 -10.95 2.43
C VAL A 101 -11.01 -11.14 3.93
N HIS A 102 -9.89 -10.72 4.49
CA HIS A 102 -9.70 -10.58 5.93
C HIS A 102 -9.63 -9.10 6.30
N MET A 103 -9.85 -8.80 7.58
CA MET A 103 -9.70 -7.45 8.10
C MET A 103 -8.86 -7.50 9.38
N ILE A 104 -7.91 -6.58 9.49
CA ILE A 104 -7.17 -6.33 10.72
C ILE A 104 -7.68 -5.01 11.30
N GLN A 105 -8.40 -5.14 12.42
CA GLN A 105 -8.95 -4.00 13.15
C GLN A 105 -7.83 -3.11 13.69
N ASP A 106 -8.09 -1.81 13.73
CA ASP A 106 -7.15 -0.77 14.13
C ASP A 106 -5.83 -0.70 13.34
N ALA A 107 -5.67 -1.47 12.26
CA ALA A 107 -4.46 -1.42 11.44
C ALA A 107 -4.41 -0.12 10.61
N GLY A 108 -3.26 0.54 10.64
CA GLY A 108 -2.93 1.62 9.72
C GLY A 108 -2.39 1.10 8.39
N HIS A 109 -1.91 2.03 7.56
CA HIS A 109 -1.31 1.69 6.27
C HIS A 109 -0.09 0.76 6.43
N MET A 110 0.75 1.05 7.43
CA MET A 110 1.90 0.23 7.78
C MET A 110 1.51 -0.90 8.74
N VAL A 111 0.66 -1.81 8.27
CA VAL A 111 0.13 -2.93 9.06
C VAL A 111 1.23 -3.84 9.63
N MET A 112 2.36 -3.99 8.92
CA MET A 112 3.51 -4.75 9.39
C MET A 112 4.21 -4.15 10.61
N PHE A 113 4.05 -2.85 10.86
CA PHE A 113 4.60 -2.15 12.04
C PHE A 113 3.55 -1.93 13.12
N SER A 114 2.32 -1.56 12.71
CA SER A 114 1.23 -1.28 13.66
C SER A 114 0.57 -2.54 14.25
N LYS A 115 0.45 -3.62 13.48
CA LYS A 115 -0.23 -4.88 13.86
C LYS A 115 0.54 -6.13 13.37
N PRO A 116 1.84 -6.27 13.71
CA PRO A 116 2.68 -7.35 13.17
C PRO A 116 2.20 -8.75 13.52
N ARG A 117 1.65 -8.96 14.72
CA ARG A 117 1.24 -10.30 15.20
C ARG A 117 -0.06 -10.75 14.53
N GLU A 118 -1.00 -9.83 14.39
CA GLU A 118 -2.27 -10.05 13.71
C GLU A 118 -2.04 -10.31 12.22
N LEU A 119 -1.16 -9.53 11.58
CA LEU A 119 -0.75 -9.78 10.20
C LEU A 119 -0.08 -11.14 10.05
N SER A 120 0.88 -11.47 10.92
CA SER A 120 1.56 -12.77 10.89
C SER A 120 0.58 -13.93 11.06
N SER A 121 -0.35 -13.83 12.01
CA SER A 121 -1.38 -14.85 12.23
C SER A 121 -2.29 -14.99 11.01
N CYS A 122 -2.71 -13.88 10.40
CA CYS A 122 -3.49 -13.87 9.17
C CYS A 122 -2.75 -14.57 8.03
N LEU A 123 -1.47 -14.24 7.81
CA LEU A 123 -0.65 -14.85 6.77
C LEU A 123 -0.44 -16.36 7.00
N VAL A 124 -0.24 -16.80 8.25
CA VAL A 124 -0.15 -18.22 8.59
C VAL A 124 -1.45 -18.94 8.26
N MET A 125 -2.61 -18.39 8.65
CA MET A 125 -3.91 -18.98 8.33
C MET A 125 -4.14 -19.10 6.81
N ILE A 126 -3.83 -18.03 6.06
CA ILE A 126 -3.91 -18.03 4.59
C ILE A 126 -3.00 -19.12 4.03
N SER A 127 -1.74 -19.18 4.49
CA SER A 127 -0.77 -20.16 4.01
C SER A 127 -1.23 -21.59 4.25
N GLN A 128 -1.82 -21.89 5.40
CA GLN A 128 -2.32 -23.24 5.72
C GLN A 128 -3.54 -23.65 4.88
N LYS A 129 -4.34 -22.67 4.43
CA LYS A 129 -5.55 -22.92 3.64
C LYS A 129 -5.25 -23.23 2.18
N TYR A 130 -4.28 -22.53 1.60
CA TYR A 130 -3.94 -22.62 0.19
C TYR A 130 -2.62 -23.38 -0.08
N HIS A 131 -2.18 -24.20 0.89
CA HIS A 131 -0.99 -25.05 0.77
C HIS A 131 -1.27 -26.42 0.18
#